data_AF-A0A955ISD1-F1
#
_entry.id   AF-A0A955ISD1-F1
#
_cell.length_a   1.000
_cell.length_b   1.000
_cell.length_c   1.000
_cell.angle_alpha   90.00
_cell.angle_beta   90.00
_cell.angle_gamma   90.00
#
_symmetry.space_group_name_H-M   'P 1'
#
loop_
_entity.id
_entity.type
_entity.pdbx_description
1 polymer ?
#
loop_
_entity_poly.entity_id
_entity_poly.type
_entity_poly.pdbx_seq_one_letter_code
_entity_poly.pdbx_strand_id
1 'polypeptide(L)' 'MHHRQEDCMNKVVKITTNDGETRWLNLKMMTRATMAKEAETGRAIMVLMFADAESRLVIRAEDDVNQKAIDRILRALED' A
#
# COMPACT_ATOMS: atom_id res chain seq x y z
N MET A 1 -25.68 25.46 13.15
CA MET A 1 -24.59 24.46 13.19
C MET A 1 -24.53 23.79 11.83
N HIS A 2 -23.65 24.24 10.93
CA HIS A 2 -23.49 23.63 9.61
C HIS A 2 -22.49 22.47 9.73
N HIS A 3 -22.96 21.27 9.40
CA HIS A 3 -22.12 20.10 9.22
C HIS A 3 -21.08 20.41 8.14
N ARG A 4 -19.82 20.44 8.55
CA ARG A 4 -18.67 20.46 7.66
C ARG A 4 -18.68 19.11 6.95
N GLN A 5 -19.11 19.07 5.68
CA GLN A 5 -18.78 17.93 4.83
C GLN A 5 -17.26 17.93 4.72
N GLU A 6 -16.61 17.01 5.43
CA GLU A 6 -15.24 16.65 5.15
C GLU A 6 -15.25 16.05 3.74
N ASP A 7 -14.86 16.86 2.75
CA ASP A 7 -14.38 16.37 1.47
C ASP A 7 -13.14 15.51 1.76
N CYS A 8 -13.38 14.27 2.19
CA CYS A 8 -12.35 13.24 2.21
C CYS A 8 -12.02 13.00 0.75
N MET A 9 -11.02 13.73 0.23
CA MET A 9 -10.39 13.47 -1.05
C MET A 9 -10.17 11.96 -1.17
N ASN A 10 -10.69 11.33 -2.23
CA ASN A 10 -10.36 9.94 -2.54
C ASN A 10 -8.86 9.90 -2.86
N LYS A 11 -8.01 9.72 -1.84
CA LYS A 11 -6.58 9.51 -2.03
C LYS A 11 -6.43 8.15 -2.73
N VAL A 12 -5.88 8.18 -3.93
CA VAL A 12 -5.56 6.98 -4.71
C VAL A 12 -4.05 6.88 -4.91
N VAL A 13 -3.50 5.67 -4.76
CA VAL A 13 -2.08 5.41 -5.03
C VAL A 13 -1.99 4.57 -6.30
N LYS A 14 -1.17 5.03 -7.24
CA LYS A 14 -0.78 4.25 -8.42
C LYS A 14 0.49 3.49 -8.08
N ILE A 15 0.45 2.16 -8.22
CA ILE A 15 1.63 1.30 -8.11
C ILE A 15 1.87 0.69 -9.48
N THR A 16 3.08 0.86 -9.99
CA THR A 16 3.54 0.19 -11.22
C THR A 16 4.72 -0.69 -10.85
N THR A 17 4.62 -1.98 -11.15
CA THR A 17 5.67 -2.97 -10.92
C THR A 17 6.64 -3.03 -12.11
N ASN A 18 7.81 -3.64 -11.89
CA ASN A 18 8.87 -3.72 -12.90
C ASN A 18 8.46 -4.52 -14.15
N ASP A 19 7.48 -5.42 -14.03
CA ASP A 19 6.88 -6.17 -15.14
C ASP A 19 5.86 -5.32 -15.96
N GLY A 20 5.63 -4.07 -15.57
CA GLY A 20 4.72 -3.14 -16.24
C GLY A 20 3.28 -3.22 -15.73
N GLU A 21 2.96 -4.12 -14.80
CA GLU A 21 1.62 -4.15 -14.20
C GLU A 21 1.36 -2.86 -13.44
N THR A 22 0.20 -2.23 -13.69
CA THR A 22 -0.19 -0.99 -13.03
C THR A 22 -1.51 -1.20 -12.30
N ARG A 23 -1.51 -0.88 -11.01
CA ARG A 23 -2.69 -0.95 -10.15
C ARG A 23 -2.96 0.39 -9.48
N TRP A 24 -4.23 0.71 -9.33
CA TRP A 24 -4.70 1.88 -8.60
C TRP A 24 -5.37 1.42 -7.30
N LEU A 25 -4.90 1.92 -6.17
CA LEU A 25 -5.37 1.54 -4.85
C LEU A 25 -6.14 2.69 -4.23
N ASN A 26 -7.36 2.43 -3.79
CA ASN A 26 -8.16 3.38 -3.04
C ASN A 26 -7.79 3.31 -1.56
N LEU A 27 -7.15 4.37 -1.04
CA LEU A 27 -6.68 4.37 0.35
C LEU A 27 -7.82 4.42 1.37
N LYS A 28 -9.02 4.88 1.00
CA LYS A 28 -10.18 4.81 1.92
C LYS A 28 -10.60 3.39 2.26
N MET A 29 -10.33 2.45 1.36
CA MET A 29 -10.62 1.05 1.58
C MET A 29 -9.48 0.35 2.32
N MET A 30 -8.31 0.98 2.45
CA MET A 30 -7.18 0.37 3.13
C MET A 30 -7.38 0.46 4.65
N THR A 31 -7.28 -0.67 5.33
CA THR A 31 -7.38 -0.75 6.79
C THR A 31 -6.01 -0.77 7.45
N ARG A 32 -5.00 -1.33 6.78
CA ARG A 32 -3.64 -1.42 7.31
C ARG A 32 -2.62 -1.54 6.20
N ALA A 33 -1.48 -0.87 6.37
CA ALA A 33 -0.27 -1.10 5.60
C ALA A 33 0.86 -1.50 6.54
N THR A 34 1.64 -2.53 6.21
CA THR A 34 2.77 -2.96 7.03
C THR A 34 3.90 -3.53 6.20
N MET A 35 5.12 -3.39 6.69
CA MET A 35 6.25 -4.18 6.24
C MET A 35 6.24 -5.53 6.96
N ALA A 36 6.57 -6.59 6.24
CA ALA A 36 6.80 -7.93 6.77
C ALA A 36 7.99 -8.59 6.06
N LYS A 37 8.36 -9.79 6.49
CA LYS A 37 9.29 -10.65 5.77
C LYS A 37 8.56 -11.87 5.25
N GLU A 38 8.79 -12.22 3.99
CA GLU A 38 8.30 -13.46 3.40
C GLU A 38 8.95 -14.65 4.12
N ALA A 39 8.16 -15.63 4.53
CA ALA A 39 8.63 -16.73 5.37
C ALA A 39 9.65 -17.64 4.66
N GLU A 40 9.47 -17.85 3.36
CA GLU A 40 10.29 -18.77 2.56
C GLU A 40 11.63 -18.15 2.16
N THR A 41 11.63 -16.86 1.79
CA THR A 41 12.81 -16.19 1.21
C THR A 41 13.48 -15.22 2.17
N GLY A 42 12.81 -14.84 3.26
CA GLY A 42 13.24 -13.78 4.18
C GLY A 42 13.17 -12.37 3.59
N ARG A 43 12.70 -12.21 2.35
CA ARG A 43 12.65 -10.92 1.64
C ARG A 43 11.61 -10.00 2.23
N ALA A 44 11.87 -8.69 2.16
CA ALA A 44 10.94 -7.68 2.61
C ALA A 44 9.72 -7.65 1.68
N ILE A 45 8.52 -7.59 2.28
CA ILE A 45 7.26 -7.47 1.57
C ILE A 45 6.41 -6.37 2.22
N MET A 46 5.72 -5.60 1.38
CA MET A 46 4.63 -4.75 1.83
C MET A 46 3.35 -5.54 1.80
N VAL A 47 2.59 -5.50 2.90
CA VAL A 47 1.25 -6.07 2.98
C VAL A 47 0.26 -4.94 3.19
N LEU A 48 -0.66 -4.80 2.24
CA LEU A 48 -1.79 -3.88 2.32
C LEU A 48 -3.06 -4.71 2.55
N MET A 49 -3.74 -4.40 3.64
CA MET A 49 -5.04 -4.97 4.00
C MET A 49 -6.12 -3.96 3.66
N PHE A 50 -7.21 -4.46 3.07
CA PHE A 50 -8.37 -3.65 2.74
C PHE A 50 -9.56 -4.03 3.63
N ALA A 51 -10.60 -3.19 3.60
CA ALA A 51 -11.80 -3.32 4.44
C ALA A 51 -12.69 -4.48 4.01
N ASP A 52 -12.60 -4.89 2.74
CA ASP A 52 -13.09 -6.17 2.28
C ASP A 52 -12.11 -7.26 2.72
N ALA A 53 -12.56 -8.12 3.64
CA ALA A 53 -11.72 -9.11 4.31
C ALA A 53 -11.01 -10.12 3.37
N GLU A 54 -11.41 -10.18 2.10
CA GLU A 54 -10.80 -11.05 1.09
C GLU A 54 -9.67 -10.38 0.28
N SER A 55 -9.58 -9.05 0.29
CA SER A 55 -8.56 -8.35 -0.48
C SER A 55 -7.35 -8.03 0.38
N ARG A 56 -6.25 -8.73 0.09
CA ARG A 56 -4.91 -8.33 0.50
C ARG A 56 -4.04 -8.14 -0.74
N LEU A 57 -3.24 -7.08 -0.74
CA LEU A 57 -2.18 -6.90 -1.72
C LEU A 57 -0.82 -7.13 -1.06
N VAL A 58 -0.01 -7.97 -1.68
CA VAL A 58 1.38 -8.21 -1.26
C VAL A 58 2.30 -7.72 -2.37
N ILE A 59 3.19 -6.79 -2.05
CA ILE A 59 4.20 -6.26 -2.98
C ILE A 59 5.56 -6.69 -2.44
N ARG A 60 6.33 -7.40 -3.28
CA ARG A 60 7.63 -7.94 -2.90
C ARG A 60 8.74 -6.96 -3.28
N ALA A 61 9.69 -6.75 -2.39
CA ALA A 61 10.96 -6.15 -2.76
C ALA A 61 11.88 -7.24 -3.34
N GLU A 62 12.20 -7.13 -4.62
CA GLU A 62 13.17 -8.04 -5.26
C GLU A 62 14.61 -7.56 -5.04
N ASP A 63 14.78 -6.25 -4.85
CA ASP A 63 16.06 -5.58 -4.60
C ASP A 63 15.94 -4.41 -3.61
N ASP A 64 17.09 -3.79 -3.31
CA ASP A 64 17.18 -2.63 -2.41
C ASP A 64 16.42 -1.39 -2.93
N VAL A 65 16.27 -1.26 -4.26
CA VAL A 65 15.54 -0.13 -4.87
C VAL A 65 14.04 -0.29 -4.60
N ASN A 66 13.50 -1.50 -4.80
CA ASN A 66 12.12 -1.83 -4.47
C ASN A 66 11.86 -1.68 -2.97
N GLN A 67 12.78 -2.11 -2.11
CA GLN A 67 12.63 -1.96 -0.66
C GLN A 67 12.52 -0.49 -0.26
N LYS A 68 13.42 0.37 -0.78
CA LYS A 68 13.35 1.82 -0.53
C LYS A 68 12.07 2.46 -1.08
N ALA A 69 11.54 1.95 -2.20
CA ALA A 69 10.27 2.42 -2.73
C ALA A 69 9.10 2.05 -1.81
N ILE A 70 9.06 0.81 -1.30
CA ILE A 70 8.08 0.37 -0.32
C ILE A 70 8.16 1.23 0.95
N ASP A 71 9.35 1.47 1.50
CA ASP A 71 9.53 2.29 2.70
C ASP A 71 8.96 3.71 2.51
N ARG A 72 9.17 4.30 1.33
CA ARG A 72 8.62 5.62 0.99
C ARG A 72 7.09 5.60 0.92
N ILE A 73 6.51 4.56 0.32
CA ILE A 73 5.06 4.39 0.25
C ILE A 73 4.49 4.28 1.67
N LEU A 74 5.05 3.41 2.52
CA LEU A 74 4.58 3.24 3.90
C LEU A 74 4.60 4.54 4.70
N ARG A 75 5.70 5.30 4.63
CA ARG A 75 5.79 6.61 5.30
C ARG A 75 4.74 7.59 4.79
N ALA A 76 4.53 7.64 3.48
CA ALA A 76 3.52 8.52 2.88
C ALA A 76 2.07 8.12 3.24
N LEU A 77 1.84 6.88 3.71
CA LEU A 77 0.54 6.40 4.18
C LEU A 77 0.32 6.67 5.67
N GLU A 78 1.38 6.94 6.44
CA GLU A 78 1.32 7.27 7.87
C GLU A 78 1.09 8.78 8.13
N ASP A 79 1.36 9.64 7.14
CA ASP A 79 1.12 11.10 7.15
C ASP A 79 -0.32 11.51 6.76
#